data_AF-A0A1V6K8T1-F1
#
_entry.id   AF-A0A1V6K8T1-F1
#
_cell.length_a   1.000
_cell.length_b   1.000
_cell.length_c   1.000
_cell.angle_alpha   90.00
_cell.angle_beta   90.00
_cell.angle_gamma   90.00
#
_symmetry.space_group_name_H-M   'P 1'
#
loop_
_entity.id
_entity.type
_entity.pdbx_description
1 polymer ?
#
loop_
_entity_poly.entity_id
_entity_poly.type
_entity_poly.pdbx_seq_one_letter_code
_entity_poly.pdbx_strand_id
1 'polypeptide(L)'
;MIDPEKAYFEVMNYRAATVALAQTSLRGIIGDMELDEVLYNRDIINARLRDILDRETDAWGVKVERVEIKEVDPVGPVKQAMTEQTAAERERRAAILRADGEKRAAILKAEGSRQSIILEAEGERQSKILRAEGERMSRILQAQGEAQGLRIISVGARPLDKRAITVLSLDALKQMAEGQATKIIFPFELSTIVRQVAEYLGATVEAPEVPEGTQMPSEDILGEIPSKEELRAVEEAAKAPDIDVEKETRKRAQELAKEEGEGL
;
A
#
# COMPACT_ATOMS: atom_id res chain seq x y z
N MET A 1 -63.88 16.45 38.33
CA MET A 1 -64.60 17.71 38.61
C MET A 1 -64.21 18.11 40.02
N ILE A 2 -63.63 19.30 40.20
CA ILE A 2 -63.08 19.72 41.50
C ILE A 2 -64.02 20.71 42.19
N ASP A 3 -64.64 21.61 41.44
CA ASP A 3 -65.58 22.61 41.95
C ASP A 3 -66.90 22.56 41.15
N PRO A 4 -67.94 21.88 41.67
CA PRO A 4 -69.22 21.73 40.98
C PRO A 4 -70.05 23.01 40.90
N GLU A 5 -69.81 23.99 41.76
CA GLU A 5 -70.55 25.25 41.80
C GLU A 5 -70.12 26.16 40.63
N LYS A 6 -68.81 26.35 40.44
CA LYS A 6 -68.26 27.13 39.30
C LYS A 6 -68.61 26.53 37.94
N ALA A 7 -68.52 25.22 37.83
CA ALA A 7 -68.83 24.50 36.59
C ALA A 7 -70.32 24.61 36.17
N TYR A 8 -71.23 24.88 37.11
CA TYR A 8 -72.66 25.03 36.84
C TYR A 8 -73.05 26.49 36.51
N PHE A 9 -72.37 27.47 37.12
CA PHE A 9 -72.72 28.89 36.96
C PHE A 9 -71.93 29.63 35.86
N GLU A 10 -70.71 29.21 35.55
CA GLU A 10 -69.86 29.96 34.60
C GLU A 10 -70.02 29.52 33.13
N VAL A 11 -70.46 28.28 32.87
CA VAL A 11 -70.59 27.74 31.50
C VAL A 11 -71.82 26.84 31.39
N MET A 12 -72.66 27.08 30.37
CA MET A 12 -73.87 26.28 30.11
C MET A 12 -73.61 24.79 29.88
N ASN A 13 -72.48 24.43 29.26
CA ASN A 13 -72.02 23.06 29.09
C ASN A 13 -70.49 22.98 29.08
N TYR A 14 -69.88 22.79 30.26
CA TYR A 14 -68.43 22.74 30.43
C TYR A 14 -67.78 21.65 29.54
N ARG A 15 -68.44 20.51 29.32
CA ARG A 15 -67.91 19.43 28.47
C ARG A 15 -67.76 19.88 27.02
N ALA A 16 -68.77 20.54 26.47
CA ALA A 16 -68.73 21.04 25.10
C ALA A 16 -67.69 22.18 24.96
N ALA A 17 -67.61 23.07 25.96
CA ALA A 17 -66.63 24.15 25.99
C ALA A 17 -65.19 23.62 26.06
N THR A 18 -64.90 22.65 26.91
CA THR A 18 -63.56 22.01 26.99
C THR A 18 -63.17 21.33 25.68
N VAL A 19 -64.10 20.68 24.98
CA VAL A 19 -63.80 20.07 23.68
C VAL A 19 -63.52 21.14 22.61
N ALA A 20 -64.32 22.20 22.57
CA ALA A 20 -64.11 23.31 21.61
C ALA A 20 -62.78 24.04 21.86
N LEU A 21 -62.42 24.23 23.13
CA LEU A 21 -61.13 24.77 23.53
C LEU A 21 -59.99 23.83 23.09
N ALA A 22 -60.07 22.54 23.42
CA ALA A 22 -59.08 21.55 23.01
C ALA A 22 -58.86 21.53 21.49
N GLN A 23 -59.93 21.63 20.70
CA GLN A 23 -59.84 21.69 19.24
C GLN A 23 -59.15 22.97 18.74
N THR A 24 -59.44 24.11 19.36
CA THR A 24 -58.86 25.40 18.98
C THR A 24 -57.38 25.46 19.35
N SER A 25 -57.02 25.05 20.56
CA SER A 25 -55.63 24.96 21.03
C SER A 25 -54.83 23.96 20.20
N LEU A 26 -55.37 22.77 19.91
CA LEU A 26 -54.71 21.77 19.07
C LEU A 26 -54.46 22.30 17.64
N ARG A 27 -55.42 23.03 17.07
CA ARG A 27 -55.26 23.66 15.75
C ARG A 27 -54.13 24.69 15.75
N GLY A 28 -54.02 25.50 16.81
CA GLY A 28 -52.92 26.46 16.95
C GLY A 28 -51.55 25.77 17.04
N ILE A 29 -51.42 24.77 17.92
CA ILE A 29 -50.15 24.05 18.11
C ILE A 29 -49.70 23.35 16.83
N ILE A 30 -50.61 22.68 16.11
CA ILE A 30 -50.30 22.00 14.84
C ILE A 30 -49.98 23.01 13.74
N GLY A 31 -50.62 24.19 13.74
CA GLY A 31 -50.37 25.24 12.75
C GLY A 31 -48.96 25.84 12.81
N ASP A 32 -48.32 25.79 13.98
CA ASP A 32 -46.97 26.32 14.20
C ASP A 32 -45.85 25.27 14.01
N MET A 33 -46.20 24.02 13.68
CA MET A 33 -45.25 22.88 13.56
C MET A 33 -45.16 22.37 12.12
N GLU A 34 -44.00 21.84 11.74
CA GLU A 34 -43.90 21.11 10.47
C GLU A 34 -44.67 19.79 10.53
N LEU A 35 -45.23 19.35 9.39
CA LEU A 35 -46.06 18.15 9.35
C LEU A 35 -45.32 16.90 9.85
N ASP A 36 -44.03 16.76 9.55
CA ASP A 36 -43.21 15.66 10.07
C ASP A 36 -43.08 15.73 11.60
N GLU A 37 -42.87 16.92 12.16
CA GLU A 37 -42.79 17.11 13.61
C GLU A 37 -44.10 16.74 14.29
N VAL A 38 -45.24 17.01 13.66
CA VAL A 38 -46.57 16.64 14.19
C VAL A 38 -46.73 15.12 14.26
N LEU A 39 -46.16 14.38 13.31
CA LEU A 39 -46.26 12.92 13.27
C LEU A 39 -45.32 12.24 14.26
N TYR A 40 -44.10 12.76 14.43
CA TYR A 40 -43.07 12.15 15.28
C TYR A 40 -43.10 12.64 16.74
N ASN A 41 -43.47 13.90 17.01
CA ASN A 41 -43.34 14.53 18.33
C ASN A 41 -44.65 14.65 19.11
N ARG A 42 -45.42 13.55 19.20
CA ARG A 42 -46.74 13.54 19.87
C ARG A 42 -46.67 13.92 21.35
N ASP A 43 -45.61 13.54 22.04
CA ASP A 43 -45.44 13.84 23.48
C ASP A 43 -45.36 15.34 23.74
N ILE A 44 -44.69 16.09 22.86
CA ILE A 44 -44.59 17.54 22.95
C ILE A 44 -45.95 18.19 22.77
N ILE A 45 -46.74 17.72 21.81
CA ILE A 45 -48.09 18.24 21.56
C ILE A 45 -49.01 17.91 22.73
N ASN A 46 -48.95 16.68 23.25
CA ASN A 46 -49.74 16.25 24.41
C ASN A 46 -49.43 17.11 25.64
N ALA A 47 -48.15 17.38 25.93
CA ALA A 47 -47.74 18.21 27.05
C ALA A 47 -48.23 19.65 26.90
N ARG A 48 -47.97 20.28 25.74
CA ARG A 48 -48.41 21.66 25.46
C ARG A 48 -49.93 21.80 25.52
N LEU A 49 -50.66 20.85 24.93
CA LEU A 49 -52.13 20.86 24.93
C LEU A 49 -52.68 20.68 26.35
N ARG A 50 -52.07 19.81 27.16
CA ARG A 50 -52.45 19.63 28.56
C ARG A 50 -52.26 20.93 29.35
N ASP A 51 -51.11 21.59 29.21
CA ASP A 51 -50.79 22.81 29.96
C ASP A 51 -51.70 23.98 29.60
N ILE A 52 -52.06 24.13 28.31
CA ILE A 52 -53.01 25.14 27.85
C ILE A 52 -54.41 24.83 28.38
N LEU A 53 -54.85 23.58 28.26
CA LEU A 53 -56.19 23.19 28.71
C LEU A 53 -56.34 23.33 30.22
N ASP A 54 -55.39 22.84 31.03
CA ASP A 54 -55.46 22.91 32.49
C ASP A 54 -55.60 24.37 32.97
N ARG A 55 -54.78 25.28 32.41
CA ARG A 55 -54.81 26.71 32.75
C ARG A 55 -56.14 27.37 32.42
N GLU A 56 -56.73 27.05 31.28
CA GLU A 56 -57.98 27.68 30.83
C GLU A 56 -59.23 27.03 31.43
N THR A 57 -59.19 25.72 31.72
CA THR A 57 -60.32 25.00 32.34
C THR A 57 -60.40 25.16 33.86
N ASP A 58 -59.35 25.67 34.50
CA ASP A 58 -59.33 26.04 35.93
C ASP A 58 -60.44 27.05 36.27
N ALA A 59 -60.72 28.00 35.37
CA ALA A 59 -61.82 28.95 35.52
C ALA A 59 -63.17 28.20 35.69
N TRP A 60 -63.37 27.14 34.91
CA TRP A 60 -64.60 26.35 34.90
C TRP A 60 -64.65 25.27 36.00
N GLY A 61 -63.66 25.19 36.90
CA GLY A 61 -63.61 24.18 37.96
C GLY A 61 -63.33 22.75 37.47
N VAL A 62 -62.76 22.61 36.26
CA VAL A 62 -62.44 21.35 35.60
C VAL A 62 -60.92 21.19 35.51
N LYS A 63 -60.40 20.10 36.06
CA LYS A 63 -58.97 19.74 35.96
C LYS A 63 -58.74 18.72 34.86
N VAL A 64 -57.70 18.94 34.06
CA VAL A 64 -57.34 18.03 32.96
C VAL A 64 -56.21 17.12 33.40
N GLU A 65 -56.51 15.83 33.60
CA GLU A 65 -55.51 14.87 34.07
C GLU A 65 -54.50 14.49 32.97
N ARG A 66 -55.00 14.10 31.79
CA ARG A 66 -54.18 13.62 30.67
C ARG A 66 -54.85 13.94 29.34
N VAL A 67 -54.03 14.29 28.36
CA VAL A 67 -54.42 14.50 26.97
C VAL A 67 -53.55 13.61 26.09
N GLU A 68 -54.16 12.93 25.13
CA GLU A 68 -53.47 12.01 24.23
C GLU A 68 -54.04 12.12 22.82
N ILE A 69 -53.15 12.35 21.85
CA ILE A 69 -53.49 12.31 20.42
C ILE A 69 -53.60 10.85 19.98
N LYS A 70 -54.77 10.50 19.45
CA LYS A 70 -55.03 9.14 18.95
C LYS A 70 -54.30 8.88 17.63
N GLU A 71 -54.64 9.63 16.58
CA GLU A 71 -54.08 9.46 15.25
C GLU A 71 -54.08 10.80 14.50
N VAL A 72 -53.08 10.99 13.64
CA VAL A 72 -52.97 12.11 12.72
C VAL A 72 -52.94 11.52 11.32
N ASP A 73 -54.02 11.72 10.55
CA ASP A 73 -54.13 11.23 9.18
C ASP A 73 -54.15 12.42 8.21
N PRO A 74 -53.04 12.69 7.50
CA PRO A 74 -53.01 13.73 6.48
C PRO A 74 -53.82 13.30 5.24
N VAL A 75 -54.34 14.29 4.50
CA VAL A 75 -55.09 14.02 3.26
C VAL A 75 -54.22 13.30 2.22
N GLY A 76 -54.84 12.46 1.38
CA GLY A 76 -54.15 11.58 0.43
C GLY A 76 -53.00 12.22 -0.39
N PRO A 77 -53.22 13.40 -1.02
CA PRO A 77 -52.16 14.07 -1.78
C PRO A 77 -50.91 14.44 -0.94
N VAL A 78 -51.11 14.83 0.32
CA VAL A 78 -50.02 15.19 1.25
C VAL A 78 -49.23 13.94 1.63
N LYS A 79 -49.91 12.84 1.94
CA LYS A 79 -49.27 11.55 2.26
C LYS A 79 -48.42 11.03 1.11
N GLN A 80 -48.88 11.19 -0.13
CA GLN A 80 -48.13 10.83 -1.33
C GLN A 80 -46.87 11.69 -1.48
N ALA A 81 -47.01 13.02 -1.37
CA ALA A 81 -45.88 13.95 -1.46
C ALA A 81 -44.81 13.66 -0.40
N MET A 82 -45.21 13.36 0.84
CA MET A 82 -44.29 12.97 1.91
C MET A 82 -43.55 11.67 1.61
N THR A 83 -44.25 10.67 1.07
CA THR A 83 -43.65 9.39 0.71
C THR A 83 -42.61 9.57 -0.39
N GLU A 84 -42.94 10.38 -1.39
CA GLU A 84 -42.04 10.72 -2.51
C GLU A 84 -40.82 11.52 -2.04
N GLN A 85 -41.02 12.54 -1.20
CA GLN A 85 -39.94 13.32 -0.60
C GLN A 85 -39.02 12.46 0.26
N THR A 86 -39.57 11.59 1.11
CA THR A 86 -38.79 10.68 1.96
C THR A 86 -38.03 9.66 1.12
N ALA A 87 -38.64 9.14 0.05
CA ALA A 87 -37.98 8.24 -0.88
C ALA A 87 -36.80 8.92 -1.57
N ALA A 88 -37.00 10.13 -2.11
CA ALA A 88 -35.95 10.93 -2.75
C ALA A 88 -34.81 11.27 -1.80
N GLU A 89 -35.10 11.68 -0.57
CA GLU A 89 -34.07 11.97 0.44
C GLU A 89 -33.29 10.71 0.83
N ARG A 90 -33.97 9.56 0.99
CA ARG A 90 -33.30 8.27 1.25
C ARG A 90 -32.42 7.85 0.08
N GLU A 91 -32.90 8.00 -1.14
CA GLU A 91 -32.14 7.68 -2.35
C GLU A 91 -30.90 8.58 -2.47
N ARG A 92 -31.06 9.89 -2.26
CA ARG A 92 -29.95 10.85 -2.22
C ARG A 92 -28.91 10.45 -1.17
N ARG A 93 -29.34 10.15 0.06
CA ARG A 93 -28.42 9.71 1.13
C ARG A 93 -27.72 8.41 0.78
N ALA A 94 -28.43 7.45 0.21
CA ALA A 94 -27.86 6.19 -0.22
C ALA A 94 -26.83 6.38 -1.36
N ALA A 95 -27.09 7.28 -2.30
CA ALA A 95 -26.16 7.61 -3.38
C ALA A 95 -24.87 8.25 -2.85
N ILE A 96 -24.99 9.23 -1.93
CA ILE A 96 -23.83 9.86 -1.28
C ILE A 96 -23.01 8.81 -0.52
N LEU A 97 -23.67 7.96 0.26
CA LEU A 97 -22.97 6.93 1.04
C LEU A 97 -22.26 5.90 0.15
N ARG A 98 -22.86 5.51 -0.98
CA ARG A 98 -22.22 4.63 -1.97
C ARG A 98 -20.99 5.30 -2.60
N ALA A 99 -21.13 6.55 -3.05
CA ALA A 99 -20.02 7.29 -3.66
C ALA A 99 -18.84 7.46 -2.68
N ASP A 100 -19.13 7.76 -1.41
CA ASP A 100 -18.10 7.83 -0.37
C ASP A 100 -17.47 6.46 -0.09
N GLY A 101 -18.27 5.39 -0.09
CA GLY A 101 -17.80 4.01 0.04
C GLY A 101 -16.85 3.62 -1.10
N GLU A 102 -17.24 3.91 -2.34
CA GLU A 102 -16.43 3.64 -3.54
C GLU A 102 -15.13 4.43 -3.54
N LYS A 103 -15.18 5.72 -3.19
CA LYS A 103 -13.99 6.57 -3.06
C LYS A 103 -13.02 6.01 -2.02
N ARG A 104 -13.51 5.65 -0.82
CA ARG A 104 -12.68 5.07 0.24
C ARG A 104 -12.11 3.71 -0.16
N ALA A 105 -12.90 2.86 -0.80
CA ALA A 105 -12.44 1.57 -1.30
C ALA A 105 -11.33 1.72 -2.36
N ALA A 106 -11.47 2.68 -3.29
CA ALA A 106 -10.47 2.96 -4.30
C ALA A 106 -9.14 3.44 -3.69
N ILE A 107 -9.21 4.34 -2.70
CA ILE A 107 -8.03 4.84 -1.97
C ILE A 107 -7.32 3.68 -1.26
N LEU A 108 -8.05 2.89 -0.45
CA LEU A 108 -7.48 1.77 0.29
C LEU A 108 -6.86 0.71 -0.63
N LYS A 109 -7.48 0.46 -1.79
CA LYS A 109 -6.92 -0.45 -2.80
C LYS A 109 -5.62 0.09 -3.39
N ALA A 110 -5.57 1.37 -3.73
CA ALA A 110 -4.37 2.01 -4.27
C ALA A 110 -3.23 2.04 -3.23
N GLU A 111 -3.54 2.37 -1.97
CA GLU A 111 -2.60 2.33 -0.85
C GLU A 111 -2.06 0.92 -0.61
N GLY A 112 -2.95 -0.07 -0.55
CA GLY A 112 -2.56 -1.48 -0.41
C GLY A 112 -1.67 -1.97 -1.55
N SER A 113 -1.99 -1.59 -2.80
CA SER A 113 -1.16 -1.91 -3.96
C SER A 113 0.22 -1.27 -3.87
N ARG A 114 0.29 0.02 -3.49
CA ARG A 114 1.56 0.74 -3.31
C ARG A 114 2.40 0.08 -2.22
N GLN A 115 1.79 -0.21 -1.08
CA GLN A 115 2.48 -0.82 0.05
C GLN A 115 2.99 -2.23 -0.30
N SER A 116 2.20 -3.02 -1.02
CA SER A 116 2.61 -4.34 -1.50
C SER A 116 3.85 -4.26 -2.40
N ILE A 117 3.88 -3.33 -3.37
CA ILE A 117 5.02 -3.15 -4.27
C ILE A 117 6.28 -2.73 -3.51
N ILE A 118 6.14 -1.83 -2.52
CA ILE A 118 7.27 -1.38 -1.70
C ILE A 118 7.83 -2.56 -0.89
N LEU A 119 6.97 -3.31 -0.20
CA LEU A 119 7.37 -4.45 0.62
C LEU A 119 8.03 -5.56 -0.23
N GLU A 120 7.52 -5.80 -1.44
CA GLU A 120 8.12 -6.74 -2.38
C GLU A 120 9.51 -6.29 -2.82
N ALA A 121 9.67 -5.02 -3.21
CA ALA A 121 10.96 -4.45 -3.59
C ALA A 121 11.99 -4.46 -2.44
N GLU A 122 11.55 -4.16 -1.21
CA GLU A 122 12.37 -4.24 -0.01
C GLU A 122 12.79 -5.69 0.28
N GLY A 123 11.85 -6.63 0.20
CA GLY A 123 12.10 -8.06 0.36
C GLY A 123 13.09 -8.59 -0.68
N GLU A 124 12.95 -8.21 -1.94
CA GLU A 124 13.89 -8.55 -3.00
C GLU A 124 15.29 -8.01 -2.72
N ARG A 125 15.39 -6.73 -2.35
CA ARG A 125 16.67 -6.09 -2.01
C ARG A 125 17.34 -6.82 -0.85
N GLN A 126 16.62 -7.07 0.22
CA GLN A 126 17.15 -7.76 1.40
C GLN A 126 17.56 -9.19 1.07
N SER A 127 16.76 -9.90 0.27
CA SER A 127 17.09 -11.26 -0.20
C SER A 127 18.38 -11.28 -1.03
N LYS A 128 18.56 -10.32 -1.95
CA LYS A 128 19.78 -10.18 -2.77
C LYS A 128 21.01 -9.92 -1.90
N ILE A 129 20.90 -9.05 -0.90
CA ILE A 129 22.01 -8.76 0.04
C ILE A 129 22.38 -10.01 0.84
N LEU A 130 21.39 -10.68 1.47
CA LEU A 130 21.64 -11.86 2.28
C LEU A 130 22.25 -13.01 1.47
N ARG A 131 21.81 -13.20 0.22
CA ARG A 131 22.45 -14.18 -0.70
C ARG A 131 23.90 -13.83 -0.99
N ALA A 132 24.19 -12.58 -1.35
CA ALA A 132 25.55 -12.13 -1.63
C ALA A 132 26.48 -12.26 -0.41
N GLU A 133 25.97 -11.96 0.80
CA GLU A 133 26.70 -12.15 2.05
C GLU A 133 26.98 -13.62 2.35
N GLY A 134 25.97 -14.49 2.16
CA GLY A 134 26.11 -15.93 2.31
C GLY A 134 27.13 -16.53 1.36
N GLU A 135 27.08 -16.16 0.08
CA GLU A 135 28.06 -16.58 -0.93
C GLU A 135 29.48 -16.13 -0.57
N ARG A 136 29.65 -14.87 -0.17
CA ARG A 136 30.95 -14.34 0.26
C ARG A 136 31.49 -15.14 1.44
N MET A 137 30.66 -15.38 2.46
CA MET A 137 31.06 -16.12 3.65
C MET A 137 31.41 -17.58 3.31
N SER A 138 30.63 -18.23 2.47
CA SER A 138 30.90 -19.58 1.98
C SER A 138 32.27 -19.66 1.28
N ARG A 139 32.57 -18.73 0.36
CA ARG A 139 33.88 -18.68 -0.31
C ARG A 139 35.04 -18.47 0.66
N ILE A 140 34.89 -17.57 1.65
CA ILE A 140 35.92 -17.34 2.66
C ILE A 140 36.19 -18.61 3.48
N LEU A 141 35.13 -19.28 3.94
CA LEU A 141 35.25 -20.50 4.73
C LEU A 141 35.90 -21.64 3.92
N GLN A 142 35.55 -21.77 2.65
CA GLN A 142 36.16 -22.76 1.76
C GLN A 142 37.67 -22.48 1.58
N ALA A 143 38.04 -21.24 1.25
CA ALA A 143 39.44 -20.84 1.09
C ALA A 143 40.25 -21.02 2.39
N GLN A 144 39.64 -20.77 3.55
CA GLN A 144 40.26 -21.05 4.86
C GLN A 144 40.47 -22.55 5.08
N GLY A 145 39.48 -23.37 4.75
CA GLY A 145 39.58 -24.84 4.84
C GLY A 145 40.70 -25.38 3.94
N GLU A 146 40.78 -24.92 2.70
CA GLU A 146 41.84 -25.28 1.76
C GLU A 146 43.22 -24.86 2.26
N ALA A 147 43.36 -23.61 2.74
CA ALA A 147 44.61 -23.11 3.31
C ALA A 147 45.05 -23.90 4.55
N GLN A 148 44.10 -24.30 5.40
CA GLN A 148 44.38 -25.17 6.55
C GLN A 148 44.80 -26.57 6.10
N GLY A 149 44.13 -27.15 5.11
CA GLY A 149 44.51 -28.44 4.53
C GLY A 149 45.93 -28.43 3.98
N LEU A 150 46.26 -27.43 3.16
CA LEU A 150 47.62 -27.23 2.63
C LEU A 150 48.65 -27.04 3.75
N ARG A 151 48.29 -26.31 4.82
CA ARG A 151 49.16 -26.15 5.99
C ARG A 151 49.42 -27.50 6.68
N ILE A 152 48.39 -28.30 6.91
CA ILE A 152 48.51 -29.63 7.54
C ILE A 152 49.41 -30.53 6.70
N ILE A 153 49.20 -30.56 5.37
CA ILE A 153 50.06 -31.32 4.44
C ILE A 153 51.50 -30.82 4.51
N SER A 154 51.74 -29.50 4.46
CA SER A 154 53.11 -28.95 4.49
C SER A 154 53.84 -29.26 5.80
N VAL A 155 53.16 -29.22 6.95
CA VAL A 155 53.76 -29.55 8.25
C VAL A 155 53.98 -31.06 8.37
N GLY A 156 53.03 -31.89 7.92
CA GLY A 156 53.16 -33.34 7.89
C GLY A 156 54.20 -33.86 6.89
N ALA A 157 54.51 -33.08 5.86
CA ALA A 157 55.53 -33.41 4.85
C ALA A 157 56.95 -32.98 5.23
N ARG A 158 57.15 -32.14 6.27
CA ARG A 158 58.50 -31.80 6.77
C ARG A 158 59.35 -33.02 7.17
N PRO A 159 58.79 -34.10 7.76
CA PRO A 159 59.54 -35.33 8.00
C PRO A 159 59.60 -36.31 6.80
N LEU A 160 58.99 -36.02 5.64
CA LEU A 160 59.02 -36.90 4.46
C LEU A 160 60.32 -36.72 3.66
N ASP A 161 61.04 -37.82 3.43
CA ASP A 161 62.29 -37.85 2.68
C ASP A 161 62.05 -37.55 1.18
N LYS A 162 63.03 -36.95 0.48
CA LYS A 162 62.89 -36.47 -0.91
C LYS A 162 62.37 -37.54 -1.88
N ARG A 163 62.71 -38.82 -1.64
CA ARG A 163 62.27 -39.97 -2.43
C ARG A 163 60.77 -40.26 -2.27
N ALA A 164 60.19 -40.03 -1.09
CA ALA A 164 58.75 -40.26 -0.85
C ALA A 164 57.88 -39.24 -1.60
N ILE A 165 58.34 -37.99 -1.69
CA ILE A 165 57.66 -36.94 -2.47
C ILE A 165 57.65 -37.31 -3.96
N THR A 166 58.75 -37.87 -4.50
CA THR A 166 58.83 -38.30 -5.91
C THR A 166 57.89 -39.47 -6.22
N VAL A 167 57.76 -40.44 -5.31
CA VAL A 167 56.84 -41.57 -5.51
C VAL A 167 55.38 -41.08 -5.47
N LEU A 168 55.04 -40.19 -4.53
CA LEU A 168 53.70 -39.64 -4.43
C LEU A 168 53.34 -38.75 -5.65
N SER A 169 54.30 -38.00 -6.20
CA SER A 169 54.07 -37.20 -7.41
C SER A 169 53.91 -38.06 -8.66
N LEU A 170 54.65 -39.18 -8.78
CA LEU A 170 54.45 -40.17 -9.84
C LEU A 170 53.08 -40.85 -9.74
N ASP A 171 52.60 -41.14 -8.52
CA ASP A 171 51.28 -41.74 -8.29
C ASP A 171 50.14 -40.74 -8.58
N ALA A 172 50.29 -39.48 -8.17
CA ALA A 172 49.35 -38.40 -8.52
C ALA A 172 49.30 -38.16 -10.03
N LEU A 173 50.45 -38.23 -10.72
CA LEU A 173 50.52 -38.17 -12.19
C LEU A 173 49.81 -39.36 -12.84
N LYS A 174 49.93 -40.56 -12.28
CA LYS A 174 49.22 -41.75 -12.77
C LYS A 174 47.70 -41.60 -12.62
N GLN A 175 47.21 -41.15 -11.46
CA GLN A 175 45.78 -40.89 -11.26
C GLN A 175 45.24 -39.78 -12.17
N MET A 176 46.05 -38.73 -12.43
CA MET A 176 45.70 -37.68 -13.40
C MET A 176 45.62 -38.22 -14.83
N ALA A 177 46.49 -39.17 -15.20
CA ALA A 177 46.49 -39.84 -16.50
C ALA A 177 45.33 -40.84 -16.68
N GLU A 178 44.81 -41.40 -15.58
CA GLU A 178 43.62 -42.27 -15.58
C GLU A 178 42.29 -41.48 -15.58
N GLY A 179 42.33 -40.15 -15.34
CA GLY A 179 41.15 -39.28 -15.39
C GLY A 179 40.70 -38.93 -16.81
N GLN A 180 39.38 -38.86 -17.06
CA GLN A 180 38.77 -38.62 -18.39
C GLN A 180 38.90 -37.17 -18.92
N ALA A 181 39.93 -36.41 -18.53
CA ALA A 181 40.08 -35.02 -18.93
C ALA A 181 40.72 -34.90 -20.34
N THR A 182 39.99 -34.34 -21.30
CA THR A 182 40.41 -34.19 -22.71
C THR A 182 41.54 -33.18 -22.94
N LYS A 183 41.85 -32.32 -21.95
CA LYS A 183 42.98 -31.38 -21.97
C LYS A 183 43.76 -31.51 -20.67
N ILE A 184 44.98 -32.04 -20.76
CA ILE A 184 45.91 -32.14 -19.63
C ILE A 184 46.93 -31.01 -19.75
N ILE A 185 46.94 -30.09 -18.78
CA ILE A 185 47.92 -29.00 -18.71
C ILE A 185 49.04 -29.47 -17.79
N PHE A 186 50.21 -29.72 -18.37
CA PHE A 186 51.37 -30.16 -17.60
C PHE A 186 52.08 -28.96 -16.95
N PRO A 187 52.47 -29.06 -15.67
CA PRO A 187 53.25 -28.01 -15.02
C PRO A 187 54.61 -27.86 -15.71
N PHE A 188 55.09 -26.61 -15.83
CA PHE A 188 56.32 -26.28 -16.58
C PHE A 188 57.57 -27.04 -16.09
N GLU A 189 57.58 -27.51 -14.84
CA GLU A 189 58.63 -28.34 -14.24
C GLU A 189 58.80 -29.72 -14.91
N LEU A 190 57.76 -30.26 -15.58
CA LEU A 190 57.83 -31.55 -16.26
C LEU A 190 58.74 -31.49 -17.48
N SER A 191 58.84 -30.32 -18.12
CA SER A 191 59.73 -30.09 -19.25
C SER A 191 61.22 -30.15 -18.85
N THR A 192 61.53 -29.79 -17.60
CA THR A 192 62.88 -29.86 -17.02
C THR A 192 63.33 -31.30 -16.82
N ILE A 193 62.41 -32.16 -16.37
CA ILE A 193 62.65 -33.61 -16.18
C ILE A 193 62.88 -34.28 -17.54
N VAL A 194 62.05 -33.96 -18.55
CA VAL A 194 62.21 -34.51 -19.91
C VAL A 194 63.54 -34.05 -20.54
N ARG A 195 63.97 -32.81 -20.32
CA ARG A 195 65.30 -32.33 -20.75
C ARG A 195 66.44 -33.10 -20.10
N GLN A 196 66.39 -33.34 -18.79
CA GLN A 196 67.41 -34.14 -18.09
C GLN A 196 67.48 -35.58 -18.62
N VAL A 197 66.33 -36.20 -18.94
CA VAL A 197 66.29 -37.55 -19.50
C VAL A 197 66.81 -37.58 -20.94
N ALA A 198 66.52 -36.55 -21.74
CA ALA A 198 67.00 -36.41 -23.12
C ALA A 198 68.53 -36.18 -23.20
N GLU A 199 69.08 -35.37 -22.30
CA GLU A 199 70.54 -35.17 -22.15
C GLU A 199 71.25 -36.47 -21.73
N TYR A 200 70.63 -37.27 -20.84
CA TYR A 200 71.18 -38.55 -20.40
C TYR A 200 71.21 -39.62 -21.50
N LEU A 201 70.31 -39.53 -22.49
CA LEU A 201 70.23 -40.44 -23.64
C LEU A 201 71.04 -39.95 -24.86
N GLY A 202 71.82 -38.88 -24.73
CA GLY A 202 72.75 -38.41 -25.76
C GLY A 202 72.08 -37.82 -27.01
N ALA A 203 70.80 -37.47 -26.95
CA ALA A 203 70.10 -36.80 -28.03
C ALA A 203 70.15 -35.28 -27.82
N THR A 204 70.89 -34.56 -28.66
CA THR A 204 70.78 -33.11 -28.76
C THR A 204 69.45 -32.77 -29.44
N VAL A 205 68.50 -32.26 -28.67
CA VAL A 205 67.21 -31.79 -29.18
C VAL A 205 67.42 -30.40 -29.77
N GLU A 206 67.44 -30.31 -31.10
CA GLU A 206 67.18 -29.06 -31.81
C GLU A 206 65.72 -28.66 -31.56
N ALA A 207 65.51 -27.48 -31.00
CA ALA A 207 64.19 -26.93 -30.76
C ALA A 207 63.52 -26.57 -32.10
N PRO A 208 62.21 -26.82 -32.30
CA PRO A 208 61.51 -26.27 -33.45
C PRO A 208 61.34 -24.76 -33.24
N GLU A 209 61.71 -23.98 -34.25
CA GLU A 209 61.42 -22.55 -34.31
C GLU A 209 59.90 -22.34 -34.32
N VAL A 210 59.45 -21.42 -33.45
CA VAL A 210 58.06 -21.01 -33.34
C VAL A 210 57.71 -20.16 -34.57
N PRO A 211 56.62 -20.45 -35.32
CA PRO A 211 56.17 -19.54 -36.36
C PRO A 211 55.69 -18.23 -35.72
N GLU A 212 56.41 -17.13 -35.98
CA GLU A 212 55.89 -15.79 -35.73
C GLU A 212 54.71 -15.54 -36.68
N GLY A 213 53.51 -15.44 -36.12
CA GLY A 213 52.33 -15.03 -36.87
C GLY A 213 51.02 -15.66 -36.42
N THR A 214 50.61 -15.41 -35.17
CA THR A 214 49.16 -15.41 -34.86
C THR A 214 48.78 -13.96 -34.63
N GLN A 215 48.08 -13.36 -35.59
CA GLN A 215 47.51 -12.02 -35.42
C GLN A 215 46.57 -12.07 -34.22
N MET A 216 46.84 -11.24 -33.21
CA MET A 216 45.82 -10.94 -32.21
C MET A 216 44.63 -10.28 -32.92
N PRO A 217 43.38 -10.52 -32.50
CA PRO A 217 42.27 -9.73 -33.00
C PRO A 217 42.59 -8.25 -32.81
N SER A 218 42.28 -7.43 -33.82
CA SER A 218 42.48 -5.99 -33.77
C SER A 218 41.79 -5.39 -32.55
N GLU A 219 42.41 -4.39 -31.93
CA GLU A 219 41.90 -3.68 -30.74
C GLU A 219 40.58 -2.93 -31.00
N ASP A 220 40.07 -2.92 -32.23
CA ASP A 220 38.84 -2.24 -32.66
C ASP A 220 37.52 -2.94 -32.25
N ILE A 221 37.56 -4.01 -31.45
CA ILE A 221 36.32 -4.66 -30.94
C ILE A 221 35.85 -4.05 -29.60
N LEU A 222 36.70 -3.29 -28.91
CA LEU A 222 36.23 -2.39 -27.86
C LEU A 222 35.95 -1.03 -28.48
N GLY A 223 34.67 -0.66 -28.57
CA GLY A 223 34.29 0.71 -28.94
C GLY A 223 35.01 1.74 -28.07
N GLU A 224 35.20 2.95 -28.62
CA GLU A 224 35.91 4.04 -27.96
C GLU A 224 35.42 4.23 -26.52
N ILE A 225 36.35 4.15 -25.56
CA ILE A 225 36.06 4.38 -24.15
C ILE A 225 35.60 5.83 -24.02
N PRO A 226 34.36 6.09 -23.55
CA PRO A 226 33.81 7.44 -23.52
C PRO A 226 34.69 8.37 -22.69
N SER A 227 34.94 9.56 -23.21
CA SER A 227 35.75 10.56 -22.52
C SER A 227 35.05 11.05 -21.24
N LYS A 228 35.82 11.55 -20.28
CA LYS A 228 35.32 12.03 -18.97
C LYS A 228 34.30 13.18 -19.13
N GLU A 229 34.30 13.87 -20.26
CA GLU A 229 33.37 14.93 -20.62
C GLU A 229 32.03 14.37 -21.14
N GLU A 230 32.05 13.30 -21.94
CA GLU A 230 30.84 12.60 -22.41
C GLU A 230 30.13 11.86 -21.28
N LEU A 231 30.87 11.25 -20.35
CA LEU A 231 30.31 10.64 -19.14
C LEU A 231 29.64 11.67 -18.24
N ARG A 232 30.19 12.88 -18.15
CA ARG A 232 29.60 14.00 -17.40
C ARG A 232 28.36 14.57 -18.10
N ALA A 233 28.35 14.66 -19.43
CA ALA A 233 27.19 15.10 -20.18
C ALA A 233 26.00 14.14 -20.04
N VAL A 234 26.25 12.83 -20.00
CA VAL A 234 25.21 11.81 -19.73
C VAL A 234 24.76 11.85 -18.27
N GLU A 235 25.67 12.11 -17.32
CA GLU A 235 25.33 12.22 -15.90
C GLU A 235 24.57 13.52 -15.57
N GLU A 236 24.88 14.64 -16.23
CA GLU A 236 24.14 15.90 -16.16
C GLU A 236 22.78 15.83 -16.88
N ALA A 237 22.70 15.15 -18.04
CA ALA A 237 21.42 14.86 -18.70
C ALA A 237 20.52 13.93 -17.86
N ALA A 238 21.11 13.07 -17.03
CA ALA A 238 20.39 12.26 -16.04
C ALA A 238 20.12 13.02 -14.72
N LYS A 239 20.76 14.17 -14.48
CA LYS A 239 20.63 15.00 -13.27
C LYS A 239 20.30 16.47 -13.61
N ALA A 240 19.19 16.75 -14.30
CA ALA A 240 18.20 17.80 -13.95
C ALA A 240 17.28 18.20 -15.12
N PRO A 241 16.04 18.70 -14.86
CA PRO A 241 15.42 18.91 -13.55
C PRO A 241 14.21 18.01 -13.30
N ASP A 242 13.97 17.69 -12.02
CA ASP A 242 12.63 17.46 -11.48
C ASP A 242 11.70 18.55 -12.02
N ILE A 243 10.87 18.19 -13.00
CA ILE A 243 9.69 18.97 -13.31
C ILE A 243 8.76 18.70 -12.14
N ASP A 244 8.73 19.66 -11.21
CA ASP A 244 7.83 19.70 -10.07
C ASP A 244 6.38 19.74 -10.59
N VAL A 245 5.84 18.54 -10.86
CA VAL A 245 4.50 18.31 -11.42
C VAL A 245 3.43 19.02 -10.59
N GLU A 246 3.69 19.27 -9.30
CA GLU A 246 2.81 20.01 -8.40
C GLU A 246 2.74 21.52 -8.68
N LYS A 247 3.85 22.14 -9.13
CA LYS A 247 3.87 23.56 -9.50
C LYS A 247 3.25 23.81 -10.87
N GLU A 248 3.46 22.91 -11.82
CA GLU A 248 2.92 23.04 -13.18
C GLU A 248 1.41 22.75 -13.21
N THR A 249 0.93 21.78 -12.41
CA THR A 249 -0.51 21.52 -12.23
C THR A 249 -1.23 22.64 -11.47
N ARG A 250 -0.59 23.28 -10.47
CA ARG A 250 -1.15 24.46 -9.79
C ARG A 250 -1.27 25.69 -10.68
N LYS A 251 -0.27 25.95 -11.53
CA LYS A 251 -0.35 27.07 -12.50
C LYS A 251 -1.46 26.84 -13.51
N ARG A 252 -1.58 25.62 -14.04
CA ARG A 252 -2.63 25.27 -15.01
C ARG A 252 -4.03 25.32 -14.41
N ALA A 253 -4.19 24.94 -13.14
CA ALA A 253 -5.44 25.10 -12.40
C ALA A 253 -5.80 26.56 -12.11
N GLN A 254 -4.81 27.43 -11.87
CA GLN A 254 -5.04 28.87 -11.65
C GLN A 254 -5.35 29.63 -12.95
N GLU A 255 -4.83 29.19 -14.09
CA GLU A 255 -5.16 29.76 -15.40
C GLU A 255 -6.59 29.39 -15.83
N LEU A 256 -7.01 28.14 -15.64
CA LEU A 256 -8.39 27.70 -15.89
C LEU A 256 -9.41 28.45 -15.00
N ALA A 257 -9.07 28.71 -13.73
CA ALA A 257 -9.93 29.47 -12.82
C ALA A 257 -10.02 30.97 -13.18
N LYS A 258 -9.07 31.53 -13.93
CA LYS A 258 -9.13 32.91 -14.45
C LYS A 258 -9.96 33.00 -15.73
N GLU A 259 -9.85 32.02 -16.62
CA GLU A 259 -10.66 31.96 -17.84
C GLU A 259 -12.15 31.76 -17.55
N GLU A 260 -12.51 31.05 -16.47
CA GLU A 260 -13.92 30.94 -16.01
C GLU A 260 -14.44 32.19 -15.28
N GLY A 261 -13.55 33.09 -14.86
CA GLY A 261 -13.90 34.33 -14.12
C GLY A 261 -14.09 35.57 -14.99
N GLU A 262 -13.64 35.56 -16.26
CA GLU A 262 -13.81 36.67 -17.21
C GLU A 262 -15.02 36.48 -18.14
N GLY A 263 -15.81 35.42 -17.95
CA GLY A 263 -16.98 35.05 -18.75
C GLY A 263 -18.37 35.28 -18.12
N LEU A 264 -18.44 36.03 -17.00
CA LEU A 264 -19.69 36.45 -16.34
C LEU A 264 -19.75 37.97 -16.21
#